data_AF-A0A7L0WXL0-F1
#
_entry.id   AF-A0A7L0WXL0-F1
#
_cell.length_a   1.000
_cell.length_b   1.000
_cell.length_c   1.000
_cell.angle_alpha   90.00
_cell.angle_beta   90.00
_cell.angle_gamma   90.00
#
_symmetry.space_group_name_H-M   'P 1'
#
loop_
_entity.id
_entity.type
_entity.pdbx_description
1 polymer ?
#
loop_
_entity_poly.entity_id
_entity_poly.type
_entity_poly.pdbx_seq_one_letter_code
_entity_poly.pdbx_strand_id
1 'polypeptide(L)'
;LVSKPGEADGAPRQPKKKRRKKPRKQAEKTNSPPVKQEQSNTKKLAPGQKAAPQANKSPPLGVTQSKNESLVPGGKSELDSTFSAINLLRQRLHEKIKEASGQDDAKELPPSVLEKRRRRKYEKERKKRRRKELKMKAKAEKKETEEVPVEPQSKKEESTAEIVFNRVEVHEENELSKIQKKKEKRKGVKGKITPLTGRNYKQLLSRLETRKNKLEELKEKDEKKAQELENKMKWTNLLYKAEGVKIRDNEERLKEALKRKEKRKVQRQKQWETRTEKVVERMQQRQEKRRKNIQKKKKEKMEQKKAKARKKGRVLPEDLKKAGL
;
A
#
# COMPACT_ATOMS: atom_id res chain seq x y z
N LEU A 1 -7.61 -79.69 51.65
CA LEU A 1 -8.66 -78.85 52.27
C LEU A 1 -8.50 -77.46 51.64
N VAL A 2 -9.44 -76.85 50.91
CA VAL A 2 -10.90 -76.62 51.05
C VAL A 2 -11.19 -75.19 51.55
N SER A 3 -12.14 -74.53 50.89
CA SER A 3 -12.79 -73.22 51.18
C SER A 3 -12.08 -71.89 50.86
N LYS A 4 -12.72 -71.14 49.93
CA LYS A 4 -12.89 -69.66 49.91
C LYS A 4 -14.16 -69.32 50.74
N PRO A 5 -14.45 -68.08 51.24
CA PRO A 5 -14.55 -66.77 50.54
C PRO A 5 -13.86 -65.60 51.30
N GLY A 6 -13.93 -64.31 50.93
CA GLY A 6 -14.42 -63.62 49.72
C GLY A 6 -14.63 -62.09 49.94
N GLU A 7 -14.50 -61.28 48.88
CA GLU A 7 -14.83 -59.83 48.76
C GLU A 7 -14.11 -58.81 49.69
N ALA A 8 -13.97 -57.50 49.40
CA ALA A 8 -13.99 -56.64 48.18
C ALA A 8 -13.57 -55.20 48.63
N ASP A 9 -13.13 -54.20 47.84
CA ASP A 9 -12.55 -54.01 46.49
C ASP A 9 -11.75 -52.67 46.54
N GLY A 10 -10.98 -52.29 45.51
CA GLY A 10 -10.54 -50.89 45.34
C GLY A 10 -9.25 -50.63 44.55
N ALA A 11 -9.15 -51.05 43.29
CA ALA A 11 -7.94 -50.83 42.46
C ALA A 11 -7.93 -49.47 41.69
N PRO A 12 -6.76 -48.81 41.50
CA PRO A 12 -6.66 -47.44 40.97
C PRO A 12 -6.62 -47.32 39.43
N ARG A 13 -6.93 -46.12 38.90
CA ARG A 13 -7.00 -45.81 37.45
C ARG A 13 -5.81 -44.98 36.92
N GLN A 14 -5.21 -45.40 35.81
CA GLN A 14 -4.25 -44.64 34.95
C GLN A 14 -4.54 -44.92 33.44
N PRO A 15 -3.82 -44.38 32.41
CA PRO A 15 -4.37 -43.28 31.61
C PRO A 15 -4.41 -43.53 30.08
N LYS A 16 -5.20 -42.74 29.30
CA LYS A 16 -5.28 -42.86 27.82
C LYS A 16 -5.17 -41.53 27.05
N LYS A 17 -4.96 -41.64 25.72
CA LYS A 17 -4.16 -40.70 24.88
C LYS A 17 -4.97 -39.69 24.01
N LYS A 18 -4.25 -38.67 23.50
CA LYS A 18 -4.69 -37.54 22.65
C LYS A 18 -5.28 -37.96 21.28
N ARG A 19 -6.22 -37.17 20.72
CA ARG A 19 -6.46 -37.04 19.26
C ARG A 19 -6.74 -35.58 18.85
N ARG A 20 -6.50 -35.24 17.57
CA ARG A 20 -6.72 -33.91 16.94
C ARG A 20 -7.91 -33.97 15.98
N LYS A 21 -8.65 -32.87 15.77
CA LYS A 21 -9.64 -32.73 14.67
C LYS A 21 -9.20 -31.67 13.63
N LYS A 22 -9.65 -31.82 12.38
CA LYS A 22 -9.50 -30.86 11.26
C LYS A 22 -10.88 -30.22 10.95
N PRO A 23 -10.94 -29.01 10.38
CA PRO A 23 -12.19 -28.44 9.87
C PRO A 23 -12.60 -29.05 8.51
N ARG A 24 -13.91 -29.13 8.25
CA ARG A 24 -14.53 -29.61 6.99
C ARG A 24 -15.11 -28.41 6.23
N LYS A 25 -14.88 -28.35 4.91
CA LYS A 25 -15.68 -27.50 4.00
C LYS A 25 -16.92 -28.29 3.55
N GLN A 26 -18.05 -27.60 3.44
CA GLN A 26 -19.03 -27.83 2.38
C GLN A 26 -19.50 -26.45 1.89
N ALA A 27 -20.15 -26.42 0.72
CA ALA A 27 -20.69 -25.21 0.11
C ALA A 27 -21.88 -25.61 -0.76
N GLU A 28 -22.97 -24.86 -0.69
CA GLU A 28 -24.14 -25.04 -1.54
C GLU A 28 -24.82 -23.68 -1.77
N LYS A 29 -25.81 -23.62 -2.68
CA LYS A 29 -26.42 -22.37 -3.14
C LYS A 29 -27.94 -22.45 -3.06
N THR A 30 -28.57 -21.37 -2.61
CA THR A 30 -29.97 -21.02 -2.90
C THR A 30 -30.05 -19.52 -3.21
N ASN A 31 -31.10 -19.08 -3.91
CA ASN A 31 -31.21 -17.72 -4.45
C ASN A 31 -32.31 -16.91 -3.77
N SER A 32 -32.05 -15.61 -3.59
CA SER A 32 -33.04 -14.51 -3.43
C SER A 32 -33.93 -14.51 -2.18
N PRO A 33 -34.55 -13.37 -1.83
CA PRO A 33 -33.88 -12.08 -1.64
C PRO A 33 -34.20 -11.44 -0.26
N PRO A 34 -33.25 -10.75 0.41
CA PRO A 34 -33.53 -10.08 1.67
C PRO A 34 -34.32 -8.77 1.49
N VAL A 35 -35.27 -8.54 2.38
CA VAL A 35 -36.11 -7.33 2.47
C VAL A 35 -35.29 -6.11 2.97
N LYS A 36 -35.73 -4.89 2.64
CA LYS A 36 -35.17 -3.63 3.15
C LYS A 36 -35.34 -3.53 4.68
N GLN A 37 -34.27 -3.19 5.39
CA GLN A 37 -34.35 -2.43 6.65
C GLN A 37 -33.28 -1.33 6.63
N GLU A 38 -33.53 -0.21 7.31
CA GLU A 38 -32.81 1.03 7.03
C GLU A 38 -31.38 1.08 7.57
N GLN A 39 -30.50 1.70 6.79
CA GLN A 39 -29.23 2.25 7.29
C GLN A 39 -29.38 3.77 7.42
N SER A 40 -29.18 4.26 8.64
CA SER A 40 -29.33 5.68 8.95
C SER A 40 -28.29 6.54 8.22
N ASN A 41 -28.76 7.63 7.62
CA ASN A 41 -27.92 8.54 6.83
C ASN A 41 -26.89 9.27 7.69
N THR A 42 -25.60 9.03 7.47
CA THR A 42 -24.53 9.97 7.85
C THR A 42 -23.87 10.51 6.57
N LYS A 43 -24.25 11.74 6.21
CA LYS A 43 -23.81 12.37 4.95
C LYS A 43 -22.31 12.70 4.99
N LYS A 44 -21.58 12.16 4.02
CA LYS A 44 -20.17 12.46 3.76
C LYS A 44 -20.05 13.81 3.04
N LEU A 45 -19.51 14.83 3.71
CA LEU A 45 -19.27 16.16 3.13
C LEU A 45 -17.78 16.54 3.13
N ALA A 46 -17.28 16.88 1.93
CA ALA A 46 -16.04 17.58 1.64
C ALA A 46 -16.08 17.98 0.14
N PRO A 47 -15.45 19.08 -0.32
CA PRO A 47 -14.40 19.84 0.38
C PRO A 47 -14.73 21.34 0.62
N GLY A 48 -14.53 21.81 1.85
CA GLY A 48 -14.45 23.23 2.18
C GLY A 48 -13.14 23.88 1.70
N GLN A 49 -13.16 25.20 1.52
CA GLN A 49 -12.05 25.96 0.93
C GLN A 49 -10.90 26.24 1.91
N LYS A 50 -9.78 26.74 1.37
CA LYS A 50 -8.61 27.19 2.15
C LYS A 50 -8.82 28.63 2.61
N ALA A 51 -8.55 28.90 3.88
CA ALA A 51 -8.12 30.22 4.32
C ALA A 51 -6.60 30.21 4.53
N ALA A 52 -5.92 31.28 4.12
CA ALA A 52 -4.53 31.58 4.46
C ALA A 52 -4.52 32.93 5.19
N PRO A 53 -3.60 33.14 6.16
CA PRO A 53 -3.53 34.42 6.86
C PRO A 53 -3.21 35.55 5.87
N GLN A 54 -4.00 36.63 5.92
CA GLN A 54 -3.69 37.84 5.18
C GLN A 54 -2.54 38.61 5.84
N ALA A 55 -1.81 39.37 5.04
CA ALA A 55 -0.78 40.28 5.51
C ALA A 55 -1.18 41.71 5.12
N ASN A 56 -1.21 42.61 6.10
CA ASN A 56 -1.23 44.04 5.83
C ASN A 56 0.20 44.56 5.65
N LYS A 57 0.37 45.49 4.72
CA LYS A 57 1.65 46.15 4.42
C LYS A 57 1.62 47.58 4.95
N SER A 58 2.78 48.08 5.36
CA SER A 58 3.12 49.50 5.24
C SER A 58 4.35 49.64 4.31
N PRO A 59 4.43 50.71 3.49
CA PRO A 59 5.53 50.94 2.55
C PRO A 59 6.75 51.60 3.23
N PRO A 60 7.91 51.69 2.54
CA PRO A 60 9.18 52.01 3.18
C PRO A 60 9.57 53.49 3.09
N LEU A 61 10.48 53.88 3.99
CA LEU A 61 11.38 55.02 3.82
C LEU A 61 12.76 54.62 4.37
N GLY A 62 13.80 55.07 3.69
CA GLY A 62 15.17 55.09 4.20
C GLY A 62 15.88 56.26 3.55
N VAL A 63 16.74 56.95 4.30
CA VAL A 63 17.66 57.97 3.78
C VAL A 63 18.80 58.18 4.78
N THR A 64 19.98 58.47 4.23
CA THR A 64 21.28 58.89 4.78
C THR A 64 21.54 59.01 6.29
N GLN A 65 22.71 58.47 6.67
CA GLN A 65 23.78 59.10 7.47
C GLN A 65 23.52 60.46 8.12
N SER A 66 23.92 60.58 9.39
CA SER A 66 24.61 61.76 9.92
C SER A 66 25.70 61.33 10.93
N LYS A 67 26.46 62.28 11.48
CA LYS A 67 27.79 62.09 12.09
C LYS A 67 27.90 62.81 13.45
N ASN A 68 28.86 62.38 14.29
CA ASN A 68 29.40 63.11 15.46
C ASN A 68 28.41 63.32 16.66
N GLU A 69 28.78 63.51 17.94
CA GLU A 69 30.04 63.31 18.71
C GLU A 69 29.78 63.34 20.25
N SER A 70 30.87 63.25 21.05
CA SER A 70 30.94 63.42 22.53
C SER A 70 30.55 62.16 23.35
N LEU A 71 31.46 61.55 24.14
CA LEU A 71 31.97 61.89 25.51
C LEU A 71 30.89 61.63 26.59
N VAL A 72 31.09 60.94 27.73
CA VAL A 72 32.26 60.65 28.61
C VAL A 72 32.14 59.19 29.18
N PRO A 73 33.22 58.49 29.60
CA PRO A 73 33.13 57.06 29.97
C PRO A 73 32.74 56.75 31.45
N GLY A 74 31.94 55.69 31.64
CA GLY A 74 31.69 55.03 32.93
C GLY A 74 30.77 53.80 32.80
N GLY A 75 30.89 52.80 33.70
CA GLY A 75 29.88 51.73 33.84
C GLY A 75 30.00 50.44 32.98
N LYS A 76 31.19 50.08 32.47
CA LYS A 76 31.42 48.86 31.65
C LYS A 76 31.46 47.54 32.44
N SER A 77 30.43 47.23 33.22
CA SER A 77 30.36 46.00 34.03
C SER A 77 29.00 45.30 34.00
N GLU A 78 27.90 46.01 34.26
CA GLU A 78 26.57 45.36 34.32
C GLU A 78 25.95 45.09 32.93
N LEU A 79 26.10 46.03 31.98
CA LEU A 79 25.56 45.87 30.63
C LEU A 79 26.31 44.78 29.84
N ASP A 80 27.64 44.72 29.97
CA ASP A 80 28.44 43.66 29.37
C ASP A 80 28.19 42.29 30.05
N SER A 81 27.95 42.26 31.36
CA SER A 81 27.57 41.04 32.10
C SER A 81 26.19 40.52 31.69
N THR A 82 25.18 41.38 31.56
CA THR A 82 23.84 40.98 31.10
C THR A 82 23.85 40.55 29.62
N PHE A 83 24.61 41.23 28.75
CA PHE A 83 24.82 40.77 27.38
C PHE A 83 25.54 39.42 27.32
N SER A 84 26.57 39.21 28.15
CA SER A 84 27.26 37.93 28.30
C SER A 84 26.31 36.81 28.76
N ALA A 85 25.49 37.05 29.79
CA ALA A 85 24.49 36.11 30.27
C ALA A 85 23.45 35.74 29.21
N ILE A 86 22.97 36.72 28.42
CA ILE A 86 22.08 36.50 27.27
C ILE A 86 22.76 35.65 26.20
N ASN A 87 24.05 35.86 25.92
CA ASN A 87 24.81 35.06 24.96
C ASN A 87 25.05 33.63 25.46
N LEU A 88 25.33 33.45 26.74
CA LEU A 88 25.44 32.14 27.41
C LEU A 88 24.10 31.37 27.36
N LEU A 89 22.97 32.07 27.53
CA LEU A 89 21.63 31.50 27.35
C LEU A 89 21.34 31.12 25.90
N ARG A 90 21.74 31.95 24.92
CA ARG A 90 21.63 31.64 23.47
C ARG A 90 22.49 30.44 23.09
N GLN A 91 23.71 30.31 23.65
CA GLN A 91 24.59 29.16 23.45
C GLN A 91 23.95 27.88 24.01
N ARG A 92 23.52 27.89 25.28
CA ARG A 92 22.80 26.76 25.91
C ARG A 92 21.52 26.40 25.17
N LEU A 93 20.78 27.37 24.62
CA LEU A 93 19.59 27.11 23.80
C LEU A 93 19.94 26.46 22.46
N HIS A 94 21.00 26.90 21.77
CA HIS A 94 21.48 26.23 20.56
C HIS A 94 22.02 24.82 20.84
N GLU A 95 22.67 24.61 21.97
CA GLU A 95 23.13 23.31 22.46
C GLU A 95 21.94 22.38 22.74
N LYS A 96 20.95 22.83 23.54
CA LYS A 96 19.68 22.13 23.79
C LYS A 96 18.93 21.77 22.51
N ILE A 97 18.96 22.65 21.50
CA ILE A 97 18.33 22.41 20.21
C ILE A 97 19.10 21.36 19.39
N LYS A 98 20.44 21.32 19.45
CA LYS A 98 21.23 20.24 18.83
C LYS A 98 20.88 18.89 19.47
N GLU A 99 20.98 18.79 20.80
CA GLU A 99 20.58 17.61 21.59
C GLU A 99 19.18 17.12 21.19
N ALA A 100 18.17 18.00 21.29
CA ALA A 100 16.77 17.67 21.03
C ALA A 100 16.47 17.40 19.54
N SER A 101 17.29 17.90 18.62
CA SER A 101 17.17 17.58 17.19
C SER A 101 17.75 16.21 16.81
N GLY A 102 18.48 15.55 17.71
CA GLY A 102 19.16 14.29 17.45
C GLY A 102 20.21 14.39 16.34
N GLN A 103 20.89 15.54 16.26
CA GLN A 103 21.88 15.83 15.21
C GLN A 103 23.33 15.64 15.66
N ASP A 104 23.61 15.09 16.84
CA ASP A 104 25.00 15.00 17.35
C ASP A 104 25.84 13.92 16.64
N ASP A 105 25.20 13.01 15.90
CA ASP A 105 25.84 12.18 14.85
C ASP A 105 26.18 12.98 13.57
N ALA A 106 26.19 14.32 13.62
CA ALA A 106 26.64 15.21 12.54
C ALA A 106 28.09 15.69 12.71
N LYS A 107 28.98 14.81 13.22
CA LYS A 107 30.30 14.68 12.56
C LYS A 107 30.02 14.53 11.06
N GLU A 108 30.67 15.36 10.25
CA GLU A 108 30.22 15.70 8.89
C GLU A 108 29.57 14.53 8.15
N LEU A 109 28.27 14.66 7.81
CA LEU A 109 27.55 13.67 7.00
C LEU A 109 28.43 13.30 5.80
N PRO A 110 28.95 12.07 5.70
CA PRO A 110 30.18 11.78 4.96
C PRO A 110 30.03 12.27 3.53
N PRO A 111 31.05 12.91 2.91
CA PRO A 111 30.86 13.86 1.80
C PRO A 111 29.95 13.36 0.67
N SER A 112 29.97 12.07 0.35
CA SER A 112 29.03 11.46 -0.62
C SER A 112 27.53 11.64 -0.29
N VAL A 113 27.15 11.76 0.99
CA VAL A 113 25.78 12.00 1.49
C VAL A 113 25.40 13.46 1.35
N LEU A 114 26.31 14.39 1.68
CA LEU A 114 26.13 15.83 1.40
C LEU A 114 26.01 16.07 -0.11
N GLU A 115 26.83 15.41 -0.91
CA GLU A 115 26.80 15.48 -2.37
C GLU A 115 25.49 14.90 -2.94
N LYS A 116 25.03 13.73 -2.44
CA LYS A 116 23.69 13.20 -2.74
C LYS A 116 22.57 14.18 -2.33
N ARG A 117 22.73 14.93 -1.23
CA ARG A 117 21.77 15.97 -0.79
C ARG A 117 21.82 17.22 -1.70
N ARG A 118 23.00 17.61 -2.20
CA ARG A 118 23.22 18.68 -3.20
C ARG A 118 22.60 18.31 -4.56
N ARG A 119 22.90 17.11 -5.09
CA ARG A 119 22.28 16.54 -6.30
C ARG A 119 20.74 16.49 -6.18
N ARG A 120 20.20 16.04 -5.04
CA ARG A 120 18.74 16.05 -4.77
C ARG A 120 18.11 17.45 -4.68
N LYS A 121 18.84 18.48 -4.20
CA LYS A 121 18.38 19.88 -4.27
C LYS A 121 18.32 20.35 -5.74
N TYR A 122 19.41 20.17 -6.48
CA TYR A 122 19.53 20.59 -7.87
C TYR A 122 18.49 19.91 -8.79
N GLU A 123 18.27 18.61 -8.64
CA GLU A 123 17.26 17.86 -9.42
C GLU A 123 15.83 18.36 -9.14
N LYS A 124 15.50 18.63 -7.87
CA LYS A 124 14.21 19.25 -7.48
C LYS A 124 14.07 20.64 -8.10
N GLU A 125 15.14 21.41 -8.18
CA GLU A 125 15.12 22.73 -8.80
C GLU A 125 14.95 22.66 -10.32
N ARG A 126 15.70 21.80 -11.01
CA ARG A 126 15.53 21.53 -12.46
C ARG A 126 14.09 21.12 -12.79
N LYS A 127 13.46 20.29 -11.94
CA LYS A 127 12.04 19.92 -12.04
C LYS A 127 11.09 21.09 -11.76
N LYS A 128 11.42 22.01 -10.84
CA LYS A 128 10.66 23.26 -10.63
C LYS A 128 10.77 24.21 -11.83
N ARG A 129 11.97 24.39 -12.40
CA ARG A 129 12.23 25.23 -13.58
C ARG A 129 11.40 24.72 -14.78
N ARG A 130 11.53 23.43 -15.13
CA ARG A 130 10.69 22.78 -16.18
C ARG A 130 9.18 22.91 -15.93
N ARG A 131 8.71 22.85 -14.69
CA ARG A 131 7.28 23.05 -14.38
C ARG A 131 6.84 24.52 -14.49
N LYS A 132 7.74 25.49 -14.30
CA LYS A 132 7.48 26.91 -14.63
C LYS A 132 7.45 27.11 -16.15
N GLU A 133 8.47 26.63 -16.86
CA GLU A 133 8.58 26.69 -18.34
C GLU A 133 7.30 26.16 -19.01
N LEU A 134 6.87 24.94 -18.66
CA LEU A 134 5.63 24.35 -19.19
C LEU A 134 4.37 25.15 -18.82
N LYS A 135 4.32 25.77 -17.63
CA LYS A 135 3.19 26.62 -17.22
C LYS A 135 3.20 27.98 -17.93
N MET A 136 4.36 28.47 -18.38
CA MET A 136 4.46 29.67 -19.21
C MET A 136 4.12 29.36 -20.67
N LYS A 137 4.61 28.24 -21.24
CA LYS A 137 4.23 27.85 -22.60
C LYS A 137 2.72 27.60 -22.72
N ALA A 138 2.14 26.81 -21.81
CA ALA A 138 0.67 26.60 -21.75
C ALA A 138 -0.13 27.84 -21.30
N LYS A 139 0.52 29.00 -21.10
CA LYS A 139 -0.10 30.32 -20.93
C LYS A 139 0.05 31.21 -22.17
N ALA A 140 1.13 31.06 -22.93
CA ALA A 140 1.30 31.69 -24.24
C ALA A 140 0.38 31.03 -25.28
N GLU A 141 0.42 29.71 -25.37
CA GLU A 141 -0.45 28.86 -26.21
C GLU A 141 -1.95 29.08 -25.95
N LYS A 142 -2.30 29.51 -24.72
CA LYS A 142 -3.66 29.89 -24.31
C LYS A 142 -4.05 31.34 -24.60
N LYS A 143 -3.09 32.21 -24.94
CA LYS A 143 -3.31 33.58 -25.42
C LYS A 143 -3.32 33.62 -26.95
N GLU A 144 -2.43 32.86 -27.59
CA GLU A 144 -2.41 32.61 -29.03
C GLU A 144 -3.71 31.94 -29.54
N THR A 145 -4.50 31.32 -28.64
CA THR A 145 -5.85 30.78 -28.94
C THR A 145 -7.01 31.66 -28.44
N GLU A 146 -6.72 32.90 -27.98
CA GLU A 146 -7.72 33.88 -27.51
C GLU A 146 -7.80 35.12 -28.43
N GLU A 147 -6.88 35.26 -29.39
CA GLU A 147 -6.86 36.32 -30.41
C GLU A 147 -7.61 35.93 -31.72
N VAL A 148 -8.81 35.36 -31.57
CA VAL A 148 -9.78 35.18 -32.68
C VAL A 148 -11.10 35.88 -32.30
N PRO A 149 -11.35 37.11 -32.78
CA PRO A 149 -12.59 37.82 -32.48
C PRO A 149 -13.80 37.16 -33.15
N VAL A 150 -14.86 36.91 -32.36
CA VAL A 150 -16.19 36.55 -32.84
C VAL A 150 -17.21 37.32 -32.01
N GLU A 151 -18.15 38.01 -32.66
CA GLU A 151 -19.11 38.91 -32.02
C GLU A 151 -20.28 38.17 -31.33
N PRO A 152 -20.95 38.77 -30.31
CA PRO A 152 -21.92 38.07 -29.49
C PRO A 152 -23.39 38.49 -29.72
N GLN A 153 -24.20 37.57 -30.27
CA GLN A 153 -25.67 37.56 -30.14
C GLN A 153 -26.11 36.08 -29.94
N SER A 154 -27.20 35.73 -29.25
CA SER A 154 -28.38 36.50 -28.82
C SER A 154 -28.74 36.26 -27.33
N LYS A 155 -29.91 36.74 -26.88
CA LYS A 155 -30.40 36.67 -25.49
C LYS A 155 -31.61 35.73 -25.35
N LYS A 156 -31.92 35.35 -24.09
CA LYS A 156 -33.18 34.71 -23.60
C LYS A 156 -33.33 33.23 -24.01
N GLU A 157 -34.07 32.39 -23.27
CA GLU A 157 -34.87 32.63 -22.05
C GLU A 157 -34.77 31.43 -21.08
N GLU A 158 -34.95 31.65 -19.77
CA GLU A 158 -34.99 30.57 -18.77
C GLU A 158 -36.42 30.03 -18.65
N SER A 159 -36.65 28.77 -19.04
CA SER A 159 -37.90 28.07 -18.79
C SER A 159 -37.73 26.94 -17.75
N THR A 160 -38.80 26.68 -17.00
CA THR A 160 -38.79 25.84 -15.80
C THR A 160 -38.40 24.40 -16.09
N ALA A 161 -37.37 23.91 -15.40
CA ALA A 161 -36.90 22.53 -15.48
C ALA A 161 -37.84 21.54 -14.76
N GLU A 162 -38.99 21.24 -15.36
CA GLU A 162 -39.78 20.07 -14.98
C GLU A 162 -38.94 18.79 -15.14
N ILE A 163 -38.81 18.02 -14.07
CA ILE A 163 -37.98 16.81 -14.07
C ILE A 163 -38.77 15.66 -14.69
N VAL A 164 -38.84 15.65 -16.01
CA VAL A 164 -39.40 14.53 -16.81
C VAL A 164 -38.56 13.29 -16.56
N PHE A 165 -39.04 12.39 -15.69
CA PHE A 165 -38.44 11.08 -15.43
C PHE A 165 -38.66 10.14 -16.63
N ASN A 166 -37.88 10.36 -17.70
CA ASN A 166 -37.86 9.45 -18.83
C ASN A 166 -37.42 8.05 -18.37
N ARG A 167 -38.34 7.09 -18.46
CA ARG A 167 -38.18 5.74 -17.94
C ARG A 167 -37.36 4.91 -18.93
N VAL A 168 -36.04 5.01 -18.84
CA VAL A 168 -35.12 4.27 -19.73
C VAL A 168 -35.25 2.76 -19.49
N GLU A 169 -36.02 2.08 -20.34
CA GLU A 169 -36.21 0.63 -20.27
C GLU A 169 -35.00 -0.09 -20.88
N VAL A 170 -34.05 -0.47 -20.02
CA VAL A 170 -32.78 -1.12 -20.42
C VAL A 170 -32.99 -2.60 -20.75
N HIS A 171 -33.81 -2.90 -21.76
CA HIS A 171 -34.11 -4.25 -22.23
C HIS A 171 -33.52 -4.50 -23.63
N GLU A 172 -32.94 -5.70 -23.79
CA GLU A 172 -32.37 -6.34 -25.00
C GLU A 172 -31.31 -5.59 -25.83
N GLU A 173 -31.34 -4.27 -25.97
CA GLU A 173 -30.37 -3.48 -26.75
C GLU A 173 -28.92 -3.75 -26.33
N ASN A 174 -28.68 -3.99 -25.03
CA ASN A 174 -27.37 -4.36 -24.52
C ASN A 174 -26.88 -5.74 -25.03
N GLU A 175 -27.77 -6.71 -25.27
CA GLU A 175 -27.42 -7.99 -25.90
C GLU A 175 -27.26 -7.86 -27.41
N LEU A 176 -28.13 -7.12 -28.09
CA LEU A 176 -27.95 -6.76 -29.50
C LEU A 176 -26.60 -6.06 -29.71
N SER A 177 -26.23 -5.13 -28.83
CA SER A 177 -24.95 -4.43 -28.84
C SER A 177 -23.77 -5.38 -28.57
N LYS A 178 -23.89 -6.35 -27.65
CA LYS A 178 -22.87 -7.40 -27.45
C LYS A 178 -22.71 -8.29 -28.69
N ILE A 179 -23.81 -8.64 -29.37
CA ILE A 179 -23.84 -9.45 -30.59
C ILE A 179 -23.25 -8.67 -31.78
N GLN A 180 -23.60 -7.40 -31.95
CA GLN A 180 -23.03 -6.48 -32.94
C GLN A 180 -21.52 -6.32 -32.72
N LYS A 181 -21.08 -5.99 -31.50
CA LYS A 181 -19.66 -5.90 -31.12
C LYS A 181 -18.91 -7.23 -31.32
N LYS A 182 -19.60 -8.39 -31.28
CA LYS A 182 -19.05 -9.72 -31.61
C LYS A 182 -19.02 -9.98 -33.13
N LYS A 183 -19.96 -9.45 -33.91
CA LYS A 183 -19.94 -9.44 -35.38
C LYS A 183 -18.82 -8.54 -35.91
N GLU A 184 -18.65 -7.31 -35.41
CA GLU A 184 -17.52 -6.43 -35.75
C GLU A 184 -16.17 -7.06 -35.44
N LYS A 185 -15.99 -7.62 -34.23
CA LYS A 185 -14.77 -8.32 -33.84
C LYS A 185 -14.52 -9.60 -34.65
N ARG A 186 -15.49 -10.09 -35.44
CA ARG A 186 -15.28 -11.12 -36.46
C ARG A 186 -14.91 -10.52 -37.82
N LYS A 187 -15.54 -9.41 -38.24
CA LYS A 187 -15.16 -8.65 -39.45
C LYS A 187 -13.68 -8.21 -39.40
N GLY A 188 -13.19 -7.76 -38.24
CA GLY A 188 -11.79 -7.35 -38.04
C GLY A 188 -10.76 -8.50 -37.96
N VAL A 189 -11.16 -9.78 -38.08
CA VAL A 189 -10.22 -10.92 -38.03
C VAL A 189 -9.76 -11.28 -39.43
N LYS A 190 -8.61 -10.72 -39.81
CA LYS A 190 -7.93 -10.91 -41.09
C LYS A 190 -7.62 -12.40 -41.31
N GLY A 191 -7.97 -12.89 -42.51
CA GLY A 191 -7.79 -14.29 -42.91
C GLY A 191 -8.50 -15.33 -42.04
N LYS A 192 -9.54 -14.94 -41.26
CA LYS A 192 -10.24 -15.79 -40.26
C LYS A 192 -9.33 -16.32 -39.11
N ILE A 193 -8.05 -15.96 -39.09
CA ILE A 193 -7.06 -16.38 -38.09
C ILE A 193 -6.99 -15.31 -36.99
N THR A 194 -7.38 -15.65 -35.76
CA THR A 194 -7.31 -14.71 -34.63
C THR A 194 -5.85 -14.50 -34.17
N PRO A 195 -5.39 -13.26 -33.94
CA PRO A 195 -4.00 -13.02 -33.55
C PRO A 195 -3.75 -13.52 -32.12
N LEU A 196 -2.57 -14.12 -31.88
CA LEU A 196 -2.22 -14.72 -30.59
C LEU A 196 -1.75 -13.68 -29.57
N THR A 197 -2.70 -12.84 -29.14
CA THR A 197 -2.49 -11.65 -28.29
C THR A 197 -2.88 -11.89 -26.82
N GLY A 198 -2.50 -10.97 -25.94
CA GLY A 198 -2.85 -10.97 -24.53
C GLY A 198 -1.80 -11.56 -23.56
N ARG A 199 -2.19 -11.72 -22.29
CA ARG A 199 -1.33 -12.10 -21.14
C ARG A 199 -1.80 -13.39 -20.43
N ASN A 200 -2.65 -14.16 -21.10
CA ASN A 200 -3.28 -15.39 -20.59
C ASN A 200 -2.53 -16.62 -21.08
N TYR A 201 -1.27 -16.78 -20.66
CA TYR A 201 -0.32 -17.74 -21.24
C TYR A 201 -0.86 -19.19 -21.36
N LYS A 202 -1.70 -19.67 -20.43
CA LYS A 202 -2.40 -20.97 -20.56
C LYS A 202 -3.34 -21.05 -21.77
N GLN A 203 -4.12 -20.00 -22.04
CA GLN A 203 -5.00 -19.92 -23.21
C GLN A 203 -4.21 -19.71 -24.52
N LEU A 204 -3.02 -19.11 -24.46
CA LEU A 204 -2.17 -18.96 -25.65
C LEU A 204 -1.46 -20.29 -26.00
N LEU A 205 -1.03 -21.06 -25.00
CA LEU A 205 -0.47 -22.41 -25.21
C LEU A 205 -1.51 -23.36 -25.81
N SER A 206 -2.70 -23.46 -25.22
CA SER A 206 -3.83 -24.24 -25.78
C SER A 206 -4.22 -23.82 -27.21
N ARG A 207 -4.03 -22.55 -27.58
CA ARG A 207 -4.24 -22.03 -28.95
C ARG A 207 -3.07 -22.27 -29.91
N LEU A 208 -1.90 -22.68 -29.42
CA LEU A 208 -0.78 -23.14 -30.24
C LEU A 208 -0.85 -24.65 -30.42
N GLU A 209 -1.13 -25.39 -29.35
CA GLU A 209 -1.45 -26.82 -29.37
C GLU A 209 -2.56 -27.08 -30.41
N THR A 210 -3.74 -26.47 -30.27
CA THR A 210 -4.84 -26.57 -31.26
C THR A 210 -4.56 -25.96 -32.65
N ARG A 211 -3.39 -25.37 -32.91
CA ARG A 211 -2.90 -25.02 -34.26
C ARG A 211 -1.93 -26.06 -34.81
N LYS A 212 -1.03 -26.57 -33.98
CA LYS A 212 -0.09 -27.65 -34.32
C LYS A 212 -0.84 -28.91 -34.71
N ASN A 213 -1.73 -29.40 -33.83
CA ASN A 213 -2.57 -30.55 -34.10
C ASN A 213 -3.30 -30.41 -35.46
N LYS A 214 -3.85 -29.23 -35.77
CA LYS A 214 -4.54 -28.98 -37.06
C LYS A 214 -3.64 -28.89 -38.29
N LEU A 215 -2.35 -28.60 -38.12
CA LEU A 215 -1.36 -28.67 -39.19
C LEU A 215 -0.81 -30.10 -39.33
N GLU A 216 -0.72 -30.85 -38.24
CA GLU A 216 -0.34 -32.27 -38.20
C GLU A 216 -1.45 -33.13 -38.83
N GLU A 217 -2.70 -33.03 -38.36
CA GLU A 217 -3.93 -33.62 -38.91
C GLU A 217 -4.15 -33.35 -40.42
N LEU A 218 -3.51 -32.31 -40.98
CA LEU A 218 -3.58 -31.96 -42.39
C LEU A 218 -2.30 -32.30 -43.16
N LYS A 219 -1.14 -32.47 -42.53
CA LYS A 219 0.04 -33.09 -43.15
C LYS A 219 -0.19 -34.57 -43.39
N GLU A 220 -0.82 -35.25 -42.43
CA GLU A 220 -1.24 -36.65 -42.52
C GLU A 220 -2.24 -36.94 -43.67
N LYS A 221 -2.92 -35.91 -44.20
CA LYS A 221 -3.96 -36.05 -45.23
C LYS A 221 -3.61 -35.38 -46.56
N ASP A 222 -2.99 -34.20 -46.51
CA ASP A 222 -2.88 -33.28 -47.64
C ASP A 222 -1.72 -32.28 -47.42
N GLU A 223 -0.47 -32.71 -47.63
CA GLU A 223 0.71 -31.84 -47.43
C GLU A 223 0.59 -30.46 -48.12
N LYS A 224 0.06 -30.43 -49.35
CA LYS A 224 -0.16 -29.18 -50.11
C LYS A 224 -1.12 -28.23 -49.39
N LYS A 225 -2.24 -28.75 -48.86
CA LYS A 225 -3.22 -27.96 -48.10
C LYS A 225 -2.64 -27.50 -46.74
N ALA A 226 -1.77 -28.30 -46.12
CA ALA A 226 -1.06 -27.92 -44.91
C ALA A 226 -0.03 -26.79 -45.17
N GLN A 227 0.76 -26.88 -46.24
CA GLN A 227 1.70 -25.82 -46.66
C GLN A 227 0.97 -24.51 -46.98
N GLU A 228 -0.17 -24.57 -47.69
CA GLU A 228 -1.03 -23.41 -47.89
C GLU A 228 -1.48 -22.77 -46.58
N LEU A 229 -1.95 -23.56 -45.61
CA LEU A 229 -2.39 -23.04 -44.31
C LEU A 229 -1.25 -22.48 -43.47
N GLU A 230 -0.08 -23.12 -43.48
CA GLU A 230 1.13 -22.54 -42.89
C GLU A 230 1.45 -21.18 -43.50
N ASN A 231 1.40 -21.05 -44.83
CA ASN A 231 1.69 -19.80 -45.53
C ASN A 231 0.62 -18.74 -45.22
N LYS A 232 -0.66 -19.10 -45.19
CA LYS A 232 -1.77 -18.24 -44.75
C LYS A 232 -1.59 -17.79 -43.29
N MET A 233 -1.06 -18.64 -42.40
CA MET A 233 -0.71 -18.25 -41.02
C MET A 233 0.53 -17.34 -40.97
N LYS A 234 1.59 -17.62 -41.73
CA LYS A 234 2.81 -16.79 -41.82
C LYS A 234 2.47 -15.37 -42.30
N TRP A 235 1.72 -15.24 -43.40
CA TRP A 235 1.32 -13.95 -43.97
C TRP A 235 0.35 -13.17 -43.07
N THR A 236 -0.68 -13.80 -42.51
CA THR A 236 -1.59 -13.09 -41.57
C THR A 236 -0.85 -12.63 -40.32
N ASN A 237 0.09 -13.43 -39.78
CA ASN A 237 0.94 -13.01 -38.66
C ASN A 237 1.88 -11.84 -39.02
N LEU A 238 2.39 -11.76 -40.25
CA LEU A 238 3.17 -10.59 -40.71
C LEU A 238 2.29 -9.33 -40.79
N LEU A 239 1.10 -9.44 -41.38
CA LEU A 239 0.15 -8.33 -41.51
C LEU A 239 -0.30 -7.80 -40.14
N TYR A 240 -0.64 -8.68 -39.19
CA TYR A 240 -0.93 -8.29 -37.80
C TYR A 240 0.28 -7.66 -37.08
N LYS A 241 1.52 -8.05 -37.39
CA LYS A 241 2.72 -7.38 -36.85
C LYS A 241 2.90 -5.97 -37.43
N ALA A 242 2.63 -5.77 -38.72
CA ALA A 242 2.65 -4.45 -39.36
C ALA A 242 1.58 -3.50 -38.77
N GLU A 243 0.41 -4.03 -38.42
CA GLU A 243 -0.64 -3.34 -37.63
C GLU A 243 -0.22 -3.08 -36.16
N GLY A 244 0.97 -3.48 -35.73
CA GLY A 244 1.48 -3.29 -34.37
C GLY A 244 0.93 -4.28 -33.32
N VAL A 245 0.17 -5.30 -33.73
CA VAL A 245 -0.39 -6.30 -32.81
C VAL A 245 0.73 -7.18 -32.25
N LYS A 246 0.88 -7.19 -30.92
CA LYS A 246 1.97 -7.91 -30.24
C LYS A 246 1.66 -9.40 -30.04
N ILE A 247 1.78 -10.15 -31.13
CA ILE A 247 1.64 -11.62 -31.22
C ILE A 247 2.70 -12.34 -30.35
N ARG A 248 2.36 -13.52 -29.80
CA ARG A 248 3.23 -14.31 -28.91
C ARG A 248 3.21 -15.81 -29.24
N ASP A 249 3.67 -16.21 -30.42
CA ASP A 249 3.59 -17.60 -30.89
C ASP A 249 4.67 -18.55 -30.32
N ASN A 250 5.75 -18.03 -29.70
CA ASN A 250 6.82 -18.87 -29.15
C ASN A 250 6.38 -19.60 -27.86
N GLU A 251 6.12 -20.90 -27.94
CA GLU A 251 5.71 -21.73 -26.79
C GLU A 251 6.65 -21.64 -25.60
N GLU A 252 7.96 -21.70 -25.81
CA GLU A 252 8.96 -21.65 -24.73
C GLU A 252 8.82 -20.36 -23.94
N ARG A 253 8.75 -19.22 -24.64
CA ARG A 253 8.58 -17.89 -24.02
C ARG A 253 7.23 -17.78 -23.30
N LEU A 254 6.19 -18.50 -23.75
CA LEU A 254 4.91 -18.62 -23.02
C LEU A 254 5.02 -19.51 -21.78
N LYS A 255 5.66 -20.67 -21.88
CA LYS A 255 5.95 -21.61 -20.77
C LYS A 255 6.83 -20.92 -19.70
N GLU A 256 7.83 -20.15 -20.11
CA GLU A 256 8.60 -19.26 -19.24
C GLU A 256 7.75 -18.14 -18.62
N ALA A 257 6.94 -17.43 -19.42
CA ALA A 257 6.13 -16.31 -18.92
C ALA A 257 5.08 -16.79 -17.90
N LEU A 258 4.59 -18.02 -18.05
CA LEU A 258 3.78 -18.76 -17.09
C LEU A 258 4.59 -19.05 -15.82
N LYS A 259 5.76 -19.70 -15.92
CA LYS A 259 6.68 -19.90 -14.77
C LYS A 259 7.02 -18.59 -14.03
N ARG A 260 7.28 -17.48 -14.76
CA ARG A 260 7.52 -16.12 -14.22
C ARG A 260 6.26 -15.48 -13.59
N LYS A 261 5.05 -15.91 -13.97
CA LYS A 261 3.76 -15.47 -13.36
C LYS A 261 3.51 -16.23 -12.06
N GLU A 262 3.85 -17.52 -12.02
CA GLU A 262 3.68 -18.38 -10.85
C GLU A 262 4.75 -18.13 -9.78
N LYS A 263 6.04 -17.96 -10.13
CA LYS A 263 7.08 -17.49 -9.19
C LYS A 263 6.66 -16.21 -8.45
N ARG A 264 6.04 -15.25 -9.15
CA ARG A 264 5.49 -14.01 -8.53
C ARG A 264 4.25 -14.24 -7.66
N LYS A 265 3.41 -15.25 -7.94
CA LYS A 265 2.33 -15.67 -7.03
C LYS A 265 2.91 -16.24 -5.74
N VAL A 266 3.87 -17.17 -5.84
CA VAL A 266 4.52 -17.80 -4.68
C VAL A 266 5.27 -16.77 -3.83
N GLN A 267 6.01 -15.84 -4.44
CA GLN A 267 6.64 -14.73 -3.72
C GLN A 267 5.61 -13.86 -2.99
N ARG A 268 4.48 -13.52 -3.63
CA ARG A 268 3.40 -12.77 -2.97
C ARG A 268 2.81 -13.55 -1.81
N GLN A 269 2.52 -14.84 -2.00
CA GLN A 269 1.97 -15.72 -0.97
C GLN A 269 2.89 -15.78 0.26
N LYS A 270 4.19 -16.07 0.08
CA LYS A 270 5.19 -16.07 1.16
C LYS A 270 5.28 -14.72 1.89
N GLN A 271 5.19 -13.60 1.17
CA GLN A 271 5.13 -12.27 1.78
C GLN A 271 3.82 -11.98 2.53
N TRP A 272 2.73 -12.69 2.27
CA TRP A 272 1.48 -12.57 3.05
C TRP A 272 1.50 -13.50 4.26
N GLU A 273 1.96 -14.74 4.10
CA GLU A 273 2.18 -15.71 5.17
C GLU A 273 3.08 -15.11 6.26
N THR A 274 4.29 -14.65 5.91
CA THR A 274 5.22 -13.96 6.84
C THR A 274 4.66 -12.68 7.47
N ARG A 275 3.74 -11.96 6.82
CA ARG A 275 3.03 -10.83 7.44
C ARG A 275 2.02 -11.30 8.48
N THR A 276 1.25 -12.36 8.20
CA THR A 276 0.30 -12.94 9.16
C THR A 276 1.00 -13.59 10.35
N GLU A 277 2.08 -14.35 10.12
CA GLU A 277 2.93 -14.93 11.17
C GLU A 277 3.46 -13.84 12.10
N LYS A 278 4.06 -12.76 11.55
CA LYS A 278 4.58 -11.63 12.32
C LYS A 278 3.50 -10.86 13.10
N VAL A 279 2.24 -10.88 12.66
CA VAL A 279 1.12 -10.31 13.44
C VAL A 279 0.74 -11.23 14.60
N VAL A 280 0.64 -12.55 14.37
CA VAL A 280 0.35 -13.54 15.41
C VAL A 280 1.48 -13.59 16.46
N GLU A 281 2.73 -13.59 16.03
CA GLU A 281 3.92 -13.52 16.89
C GLU A 281 3.89 -12.27 17.78
N ARG A 282 3.67 -11.08 17.21
CA ARG A 282 3.54 -9.83 17.97
C ARG A 282 2.37 -9.86 18.97
N MET A 283 1.27 -10.53 18.64
CA MET A 283 0.14 -10.73 19.56
C MET A 283 0.52 -11.68 20.70
N GLN A 284 1.19 -12.79 20.41
CA GLN A 284 1.69 -13.75 21.39
C GLN A 284 2.71 -13.10 22.34
N GLN A 285 3.71 -12.40 21.81
CA GLN A 285 4.70 -11.64 22.59
C GLN A 285 4.03 -10.62 23.54
N ARG A 286 2.98 -9.92 23.10
CA ARG A 286 2.19 -9.01 23.96
C ARG A 286 1.46 -9.76 25.07
N GLN A 287 0.81 -10.89 24.76
CA GLN A 287 0.16 -11.72 25.78
C GLN A 287 1.18 -12.32 26.77
N GLU A 288 2.32 -12.80 26.31
CA GLU A 288 3.40 -13.31 27.15
C GLU A 288 3.98 -12.24 28.07
N LYS A 289 4.27 -11.04 27.56
CA LYS A 289 4.71 -9.91 28.41
C LYS A 289 3.67 -9.61 29.49
N ARG A 290 2.37 -9.62 29.15
CA ARG A 290 1.28 -9.48 30.15
C ARG A 290 1.27 -10.64 31.18
N ARG A 291 1.42 -11.90 30.74
CA ARG A 291 1.48 -13.09 31.62
C ARG A 291 2.70 -13.04 32.56
N LYS A 292 3.90 -12.77 32.02
CA LYS A 292 5.16 -12.63 32.77
C LYS A 292 5.06 -11.48 33.80
N ASN A 293 4.51 -10.33 33.42
CA ASN A 293 4.29 -9.22 34.37
C ASN A 293 3.27 -9.54 35.47
N ILE A 294 2.18 -10.27 35.16
CA ILE A 294 1.21 -10.73 36.17
C ILE A 294 1.86 -11.76 37.11
N GLN A 295 2.66 -12.69 36.59
CA GLN A 295 3.42 -13.65 37.39
C GLN A 295 4.42 -12.95 38.31
N LYS A 296 5.16 -11.93 37.81
CA LYS A 296 6.07 -11.13 38.63
C LYS A 296 5.32 -10.42 39.77
N LYS A 297 4.22 -9.73 39.47
CA LYS A 297 3.37 -9.08 40.49
C LYS A 297 2.75 -10.06 41.50
N LYS A 298 2.49 -11.32 41.11
CA LYS A 298 2.09 -12.38 42.06
C LYS A 298 3.24 -12.81 42.96
N LYS A 299 4.45 -13.02 42.42
CA LYS A 299 5.66 -13.34 43.20
C LYS A 299 6.02 -12.22 44.17
N GLU A 300 6.11 -10.98 43.69
CA GLU A 300 6.39 -9.77 44.49
C GLU A 300 5.41 -9.64 45.67
N LYS A 301 4.10 -9.88 45.46
CA LYS A 301 3.12 -9.88 46.55
C LYS A 301 3.32 -11.00 47.57
N MET A 302 3.77 -12.18 47.16
CA MET A 302 4.08 -13.29 48.08
C MET A 302 5.38 -13.04 48.84
N GLU A 303 6.41 -12.52 48.17
CA GLU A 303 7.70 -12.13 48.76
C GLU A 303 7.51 -10.98 49.77
N GLN A 304 6.69 -9.98 49.46
CA GLN A 304 6.31 -8.93 50.42
C GLN A 304 5.55 -9.49 51.64
N LYS A 305 4.66 -10.48 51.46
CA LYS A 305 4.02 -11.18 52.60
C LYS A 305 5.05 -11.93 53.46
N LYS A 306 5.96 -12.68 52.84
CA LYS A 306 7.06 -13.39 53.54
C LYS A 306 7.97 -12.43 54.30
N ALA A 307 8.41 -11.34 53.66
CA ALA A 307 9.24 -10.32 54.30
C ALA A 307 8.52 -9.63 55.48
N LYS A 308 7.21 -9.36 55.37
CA LYS A 308 6.39 -8.85 56.49
C LYS A 308 6.22 -9.88 57.62
N ALA A 309 6.22 -11.19 57.33
CA ALA A 309 6.21 -12.24 58.35
C ALA A 309 7.55 -12.31 59.09
N ARG A 310 8.68 -12.37 58.36
CA ARG A 310 10.04 -12.35 58.94
C ARG A 310 10.29 -11.10 59.80
N LYS A 311 9.87 -9.91 59.33
CA LYS A 311 9.92 -8.65 60.11
C LYS A 311 9.04 -8.65 61.38
N LYS A 312 8.15 -9.63 61.55
CA LYS A 312 7.36 -9.85 62.77
C LYS A 312 7.82 -11.10 63.55
N GLY A 313 9.07 -11.53 63.37
CA GLY A 313 9.65 -12.69 64.06
C GLY A 313 9.07 -14.06 63.65
N ARG A 314 8.20 -14.12 62.64
CA ARG A 314 7.56 -15.39 62.23
C ARG A 314 8.46 -16.15 61.27
N VAL A 315 9.01 -17.26 61.76
CA VAL A 315 9.78 -18.23 60.96
C VAL A 315 8.88 -18.82 59.86
N LEU A 316 9.41 -18.95 58.64
CA LEU A 316 8.71 -19.56 57.51
C LEU A 316 9.22 -20.98 57.25
N PRO A 317 8.41 -21.90 56.68
CA PRO A 317 8.87 -23.23 56.29
C PRO A 317 10.01 -23.26 55.26
N GLU A 318 10.26 -22.15 54.56
CA GLU A 318 11.42 -21.99 53.68
C GLU A 318 12.70 -21.60 54.44
N ASP A 319 12.58 -21.04 55.64
CA ASP A 319 13.72 -20.66 56.48
C ASP A 319 14.21 -21.87 57.29
N LEU A 320 13.30 -22.72 57.78
CA LEU A 320 13.63 -24.03 58.39
C LEU A 320 14.42 -24.91 57.40
N LYS A 321 13.87 -25.11 56.20
CA LYS A 321 14.52 -25.88 55.12
C LYS A 321 15.86 -25.29 54.65
N LYS A 322 16.14 -24.01 54.94
CA LYS A 322 17.43 -23.37 54.66
C LYS A 322 18.40 -23.49 55.83
N ALA A 323 17.91 -23.71 57.04
CA ALA A 323 18.71 -24.05 58.22
C ALA A 323 19.07 -25.54 58.32
N GLY A 324 18.51 -26.39 57.45
CA GLY A 324 18.76 -27.84 57.45
C GLY A 324 17.83 -28.66 58.36
N LEU A 325 16.70 -28.07 58.76
CA LEU A 325 15.64 -28.66 59.59
C LEU A 325 14.34 -28.85 58.79
#